data_AF-A0A150WD80-F1
#
_entry.id   AF-A0A150WD80-F1
#
_cell.length_a   1.000
_cell.length_b   1.000
_cell.length_c   1.000
_cell.angle_alpha   90.00
_cell.angle_beta   90.00
_cell.angle_gamma   90.00
#
_symmetry.space_group_name_H-M   'P 1'
#
loop_
_entity.id
_entity.type
_entity.pdbx_description
1 polymer ?
#
loop_
_entity_poly.entity_id
_entity_poly.type
_entity_poly.pdbx_seq_one_letter_code
_entity_poly.pdbx_strand_id
1 'polypeptide(L)'
;MRLAIKSVVLIASIPLFAFAIEPTNPSGFCDRFIGEKDIEACKTRTENEEVDWYAVTVCNLQKDDKAFWNCWESVKGKSFDPKALAQCTESEDSSDEDRQACVLKAGGSRKPASQNTSTPFQNMKINKRGQ
;
A
#
# COMPACT_ATOMS: atom_id res chain seq x y z
N MET A 1 41.57 0.40 49.18
CA MET A 1 40.75 1.40 48.45
C MET A 1 41.10 1.32 46.97
N ARG A 2 40.17 0.89 46.11
CA ARG A 2 40.08 1.16 44.66
C ARG A 2 38.94 0.30 44.08
N LEU A 3 37.72 0.86 44.12
CA LEU A 3 36.59 0.38 43.33
C LEU A 3 36.90 0.68 41.86
N ALA A 4 37.05 -0.35 41.04
CA ALA A 4 37.05 -0.20 39.58
C ALA A 4 35.63 -0.50 39.07
N ILE A 5 34.78 0.51 39.11
CA ILE A 5 33.51 0.51 38.36
C ILE A 5 33.89 0.91 36.94
N LYS A 6 33.83 -0.01 35.97
CA LYS A 6 33.93 0.33 34.55
C LYS A 6 32.86 -0.37 33.73
N SER A 7 31.94 0.47 33.27
CA SER A 7 31.14 0.36 32.06
C SER A 7 30.19 -0.83 31.96
N VAL A 8 28.99 -0.64 32.51
CA VAL A 8 27.77 -1.22 31.95
C VAL A 8 27.53 -0.53 30.61
N VAL A 9 27.87 -1.21 29.51
CA VAL A 9 27.44 -0.80 28.17
C VAL A 9 25.94 -1.02 28.13
N LEU A 10 25.19 0.06 28.34
CA LEU A 10 23.74 0.12 28.10
C LEU A 10 23.54 0.04 26.58
N ILE A 11 23.46 -1.18 26.06
CA ILE A 11 22.98 -1.44 24.71
C ILE A 11 21.50 -1.07 24.73
N ALA A 12 21.20 0.20 24.42
CA ALA A 12 19.86 0.65 24.16
C ALA A 12 19.36 -0.10 22.93
N SER A 13 18.60 -1.17 23.16
CA SER A 13 17.85 -1.88 22.14
C SER A 13 16.80 -0.92 21.58
N ILE A 14 17.15 -0.20 20.52
CA ILE A 14 16.20 0.59 19.75
C ILE A 14 15.14 -0.38 19.26
N PRO A 15 13.86 -0.24 19.66
CA PRO A 15 12.80 -1.03 19.08
C PRO A 15 12.77 -0.69 17.58
N LEU A 16 13.16 -1.64 16.75
CA LEU A 16 12.93 -1.58 15.31
C LEU A 16 11.42 -1.68 15.12
N PHE A 17 10.72 -0.54 15.15
CA PHE A 17 9.34 -0.47 14.71
C PHE A 17 9.35 -0.80 13.22
N ALA A 18 9.06 -2.07 12.90
CA ALA A 18 8.77 -2.47 11.54
C ALA A 18 7.43 -1.84 11.18
N PHE A 19 7.46 -0.70 10.48
CA PHE A 19 6.27 -0.13 9.87
C PHE A 19 5.80 -1.10 8.79
N ALA A 20 4.81 -1.92 9.13
CA ALA A 20 4.09 -2.69 8.14
C ALA A 20 3.06 -1.75 7.51
N ILE A 21 3.04 -1.65 6.18
CA ILE A 21 1.92 -1.00 5.49
C ILE A 21 0.69 -1.85 5.76
N GLU A 22 -0.32 -1.23 6.34
CA GLU A 22 -1.66 -1.81 6.38
C GLU A 22 -2.37 -1.46 5.06
N PRO A 23 -2.98 -2.44 4.37
CA PRO A 23 -3.71 -2.15 3.15
C PRO A 23 -4.95 -1.32 3.51
N THR A 24 -5.19 -0.27 2.75
CA THR A 24 -6.39 0.56 2.89
C THR A 24 -7.59 -0.20 2.34
N ASN A 25 -8.76 -0.01 2.95
CA ASN A 25 -10.01 -0.55 2.43
C ASN A 25 -10.24 -0.03 0.98
N PRO A 26 -10.49 -0.90 -0.01
CA PRO A 26 -10.67 -0.50 -1.40
C PRO A 26 -11.68 0.62 -1.63
N SER A 27 -12.77 0.66 -0.86
CA SER A 27 -13.76 1.74 -0.97
C SER A 27 -13.20 3.11 -0.59
N GLY A 28 -12.25 3.15 0.36
CA GLY A 28 -11.64 4.37 0.87
C GLY A 28 -10.71 5.05 -0.14
N PHE A 29 -10.26 4.36 -1.19
CA PHE A 29 -9.51 5.02 -2.28
C PHE A 29 -10.38 6.01 -3.05
N CYS A 30 -11.69 5.80 -3.10
CA CYS A 30 -12.60 6.64 -3.87
C CYS A 30 -12.97 7.93 -3.16
N ASP A 31 -12.70 8.04 -1.86
CA ASP A 31 -12.95 9.24 -1.06
C ASP A 31 -12.01 10.41 -1.46
N ARG A 32 -10.97 10.14 -2.27
CA ARG A 32 -10.11 11.20 -2.84
C ARG A 32 -10.83 12.06 -3.88
N PHE A 33 -11.87 11.52 -4.53
CA PHE A 33 -12.57 12.19 -5.62
C PHE A 33 -13.77 12.98 -5.10
N ILE A 34 -14.02 14.14 -5.69
CA ILE A 34 -15.19 14.99 -5.36
C ILE A 34 -16.35 14.74 -6.33
N GLY A 35 -16.06 14.44 -7.60
CA GLY A 35 -17.06 14.25 -8.64
C GLY A 35 -17.74 12.88 -8.55
N GLU A 36 -19.08 12.83 -8.54
CA GLU A 36 -19.85 11.57 -8.48
C GLU A 36 -19.44 10.58 -9.57
N LYS A 37 -19.17 11.07 -10.79
CA LYS A 37 -18.69 10.25 -11.91
C LYS A 37 -17.34 9.58 -11.62
N ASP A 38 -16.41 10.30 -11.01
CA ASP A 38 -15.07 9.80 -10.72
C ASP A 38 -15.09 8.84 -9.52
N ILE A 39 -15.96 9.10 -8.54
CA ILE A 39 -16.25 8.20 -7.42
C ILE A 39 -16.81 6.87 -7.96
N GLU A 40 -17.80 6.92 -8.86
CA GLU A 40 -18.41 5.72 -9.45
C GLU A 40 -17.41 4.94 -10.32
N ALA A 41 -16.59 5.64 -11.11
CA ALA A 41 -15.52 5.02 -11.88
C ALA A 41 -14.49 4.34 -10.96
N CYS A 42 -14.13 4.98 -9.85
CA CYS A 42 -13.24 4.40 -8.86
C CYS A 42 -13.84 3.15 -8.20
N LYS A 43 -15.11 3.19 -7.76
CA LYS A 43 -15.80 2.03 -7.18
C LYS A 43 -15.87 0.86 -8.15
N THR A 44 -16.17 1.14 -9.41
CA THR A 44 -16.19 0.12 -10.46
C THR A 44 -14.81 -0.52 -10.62
N ARG A 45 -13.74 0.27 -10.59
CA ARG A 45 -12.37 -0.24 -10.71
C ARG A 45 -11.93 -1.05 -9.50
N THR A 46 -12.23 -0.59 -8.28
CA THR A 46 -11.88 -1.34 -7.06
C THR A 46 -12.59 -2.70 -7.00
N GLU A 47 -13.83 -2.79 -7.50
CA GLU A 47 -14.57 -4.05 -7.54
C GLU A 47 -14.10 -5.04 -8.62
N ASN A 48 -13.65 -4.53 -9.76
CA ASN A 48 -13.43 -5.36 -10.96
C ASN A 48 -11.95 -5.58 -11.30
N GLU A 49 -11.03 -4.76 -10.80
CA GLU A 49 -9.62 -4.84 -11.17
C GLU A 49 -8.78 -5.62 -10.17
N GLU A 50 -7.85 -6.40 -10.72
CA GLU A 50 -6.92 -7.22 -9.94
C GLU A 50 -5.69 -6.40 -9.58
N VAL A 51 -5.79 -5.64 -8.50
CA VAL A 51 -4.70 -4.79 -7.99
C VAL A 51 -4.16 -5.30 -6.67
N ASP A 52 -2.92 -4.94 -6.36
CA ASP A 52 -2.35 -5.22 -5.05
C ASP A 52 -2.71 -4.09 -4.08
N TRP A 53 -3.61 -4.35 -3.14
CA TRP A 53 -4.11 -3.32 -2.20
C TRP A 53 -3.02 -2.60 -1.41
N TYR A 54 -1.92 -3.28 -1.09
CA TYR A 54 -0.77 -2.63 -0.46
C TYR A 54 -0.10 -1.60 -1.39
N ALA A 55 0.02 -1.92 -2.67
CA ALA A 55 0.59 -1.02 -3.66
C ALA A 55 -0.35 0.16 -3.93
N VAL A 56 -1.65 -0.09 -3.99
CA VAL A 56 -2.67 0.95 -4.15
C VAL A 56 -2.71 1.89 -2.95
N THR A 57 -2.47 1.41 -1.73
CA THR A 57 -2.27 2.28 -0.55
C THR A 57 -1.13 3.27 -0.77
N VAL A 58 0.00 2.83 -1.32
CA VAL A 58 1.09 3.75 -1.65
C VAL A 58 0.71 4.68 -2.81
N CYS A 59 0.01 4.17 -3.83
CA CYS A 59 -0.52 5.02 -4.91
C CYS A 59 -1.47 6.08 -4.38
N ASN A 60 -2.25 5.81 -3.33
CA ASN A 60 -3.19 6.77 -2.76
C ASN A 60 -2.50 7.97 -2.10
N LEU A 61 -1.20 7.87 -1.80
CA LEU A 61 -0.37 8.97 -1.32
C LEU A 61 0.11 9.91 -2.45
N GLN A 62 -0.19 9.59 -3.70
CA GLN A 62 0.05 10.50 -4.82
C GLN A 62 -0.85 11.73 -4.67
N LYS A 63 -0.24 12.92 -4.78
CA LYS A 63 -0.89 14.22 -4.57
C LYS A 63 -1.88 14.52 -5.68
N ASP A 64 -1.51 14.19 -6.92
CA ASP A 64 -2.35 14.41 -8.10
C ASP A 64 -3.17 13.16 -8.48
N ASP A 65 -4.42 13.35 -8.91
CA ASP A 65 -5.32 12.27 -9.31
C ASP A 65 -4.87 11.53 -10.56
N LYS A 66 -4.23 12.22 -11.51
CA LYS A 66 -3.65 11.59 -12.69
C LYS A 66 -2.42 10.76 -12.30
N ALA A 67 -1.61 11.26 -11.36
CA ALA A 67 -0.49 10.48 -10.82
C ALA A 67 -0.97 9.22 -10.08
N PHE A 68 -2.04 9.33 -9.28
CA PHE A 68 -2.71 8.19 -8.67
C PHE A 68 -3.16 7.15 -9.70
N TRP A 69 -3.86 7.57 -10.76
CA TRP A 69 -4.32 6.64 -11.79
C TRP A 69 -3.17 6.02 -12.58
N ASN A 70 -2.12 6.78 -12.88
CA ASN A 70 -0.92 6.23 -13.50
C ASN A 70 -0.25 5.18 -12.61
N CYS A 71 -0.18 5.44 -11.31
CA CYS A 71 0.30 4.48 -10.33
C CYS A 71 -0.57 3.22 -10.32
N TRP A 72 -1.88 3.38 -10.24
CA TRP A 72 -2.86 2.29 -10.29
C TRP A 72 -2.66 1.38 -11.50
N GLU A 73 -2.61 1.95 -12.71
CA GLU A 73 -2.38 1.16 -13.94
C GLU A 73 -1.03 0.45 -13.92
N SER A 74 -0.01 1.06 -13.31
CA SER A 74 1.32 0.48 -13.22
C SER A 74 1.38 -0.74 -12.30
N VAL A 75 0.51 -0.81 -11.29
CA VAL A 75 0.45 -1.89 -10.29
C VAL A 75 -0.60 -2.96 -10.60
N LYS A 76 -1.51 -2.68 -11.54
CA LYS A 76 -2.55 -3.60 -12.00
C LYS A 76 -1.97 -4.92 -12.52
N GLY A 77 -2.56 -6.03 -12.08
CA GLY A 77 -2.14 -7.39 -12.43
C GLY A 77 -0.76 -7.79 -11.88
N LYS A 78 -0.12 -6.92 -11.09
CA LYS A 78 1.21 -7.16 -10.51
C LYS A 78 1.10 -7.29 -8.99
N SER A 79 2.18 -7.78 -8.40
CA SER A 79 2.28 -7.97 -6.97
C SER A 79 3.53 -7.29 -6.44
N PHE A 80 3.46 -6.85 -5.19
CA PHE A 80 4.48 -6.01 -4.59
C PHE A 80 4.82 -6.51 -3.19
N ASP A 81 6.07 -6.36 -2.77
CA ASP A 81 6.46 -6.67 -1.40
C ASP A 81 6.02 -5.55 -0.45
N PRO A 82 5.12 -5.81 0.53
CA PRO A 82 4.68 -4.79 1.48
C PRO A 82 5.83 -4.15 2.26
N LYS A 83 6.93 -4.86 2.50
CA LYS A 83 8.10 -4.30 3.20
C LYS A 83 8.86 -3.32 2.33
N ALA A 84 9.02 -3.63 1.04
CA ALA A 84 9.64 -2.71 0.09
C ALA A 84 8.75 -1.49 -0.15
N LEU A 85 7.43 -1.68 -0.19
CA LEU A 85 6.48 -0.59 -0.30
C LEU A 85 6.49 0.36 0.91
N ALA A 86 6.76 -0.14 2.13
CA ALA A 86 6.84 0.68 3.35
C ALA A 86 7.86 1.82 3.22
N GLN A 87 8.97 1.58 2.51
CA GLN A 87 9.98 2.59 2.25
C GLN A 87 9.45 3.72 1.36
N CYS A 88 8.47 3.43 0.51
CA CYS A 88 7.82 4.41 -0.36
C CYS A 88 6.82 5.30 0.38
N THR A 89 6.57 5.06 1.67
CA THR A 89 5.67 5.85 2.51
C THR A 89 6.41 6.64 3.60
N GLU A 90 7.72 6.46 3.76
CA GLU A 90 8.52 7.08 4.84
C GLU A 90 8.64 8.61 4.71
N SER A 91 8.50 9.15 3.50
CA SER A 91 8.56 10.59 3.23
C SER A 91 7.21 11.10 2.73
N GLU A 92 6.55 11.93 3.54
CA GLU A 92 5.32 12.66 3.16
C GLU A 92 5.62 13.72 2.08
N ASP A 93 6.82 14.28 2.08
CA ASP A 93 7.25 15.32 1.14
C ASP A 93 7.69 14.78 -0.23
N SER A 94 7.81 13.46 -0.40
CA SER A 94 8.22 12.84 -1.66
C SER A 94 7.32 13.30 -2.82
N SER A 95 7.94 13.61 -3.96
CA SER A 95 7.25 13.96 -5.19
C SER A 95 6.47 12.77 -5.74
N ASP A 96 5.48 13.04 -6.59
CA ASP A 96 4.68 11.97 -7.17
C ASP A 96 5.53 11.06 -8.07
N GLU A 97 6.50 11.64 -8.77
CA GLU A 97 7.48 10.93 -9.61
C GLU A 97 8.41 10.02 -8.79
N ASP A 98 8.94 10.52 -7.67
CA ASP A 98 9.82 9.75 -6.80
C ASP A 98 9.06 8.58 -6.16
N ARG A 99 7.83 8.84 -5.70
CA ARG A 99 6.96 7.81 -5.12
C ARG A 99 6.60 6.75 -6.16
N GLN A 100 6.27 7.18 -7.38
CA GLN A 100 5.99 6.27 -8.50
C GLN A 100 7.21 5.39 -8.80
N ALA A 101 8.41 5.97 -8.87
CA ALA A 101 9.64 5.24 -9.12
C ALA A 101 9.95 4.24 -7.99
N CYS A 102 9.64 4.59 -6.73
CA CYS A 102 9.79 3.70 -5.59
C CYS A 102 8.86 2.48 -5.70
N VAL A 103 7.56 2.70 -5.97
CA VAL A 103 6.56 1.62 -6.11
C VAL A 103 6.99 0.63 -7.19
N LEU A 104 7.46 1.12 -8.34
CA LEU A 104 7.90 0.26 -9.45
C LEU A 104 9.11 -0.63 -9.09
N LYS A 105 9.96 -0.20 -8.16
CA LYS A 105 11.09 -1.00 -7.66
C LYS A 105 10.69 -2.01 -6.59
N ALA A 106 9.54 -1.83 -5.94
CA ALA A 106 9.02 -2.69 -4.88
C ALA A 106 8.29 -3.94 -5.41
N GLY A 107 8.50 -4.31 -6.68
CA GLY A 107 7.89 -5.49 -7.29
C GLY A 107 8.22 -6.78 -6.52
N GLY A 108 7.23 -7.67 -6.44
CA GLY A 108 7.35 -8.91 -5.67
C GLY A 108 6.77 -10.12 -6.40
N SER A 109 7.18 -11.32 -5.98
CA SER A 109 6.83 -12.60 -6.62
C SER A 109 5.57 -13.26 -6.04
N ARG A 110 4.77 -12.55 -5.25
CA ARG A 110 3.52 -13.09 -4.67
C ARG A 110 2.34 -12.91 -5.63
N LYS A 111 1.15 -13.35 -5.24
CA LYS A 111 -0.11 -12.97 -5.91
C LYS A 111 -0.61 -11.62 -5.38
N PRO A 112 -1.35 -10.84 -6.20
CA PRO A 112 -1.87 -9.54 -5.78
C PRO A 112 -2.81 -9.71 -4.59
N ALA A 113 -2.84 -8.73 -3.69
CA ALA A 113 -3.66 -8.85 -2.49
C ALA A 113 -5.16 -8.98 -2.80
N SER A 114 -5.66 -8.43 -3.91
CA SER A 114 -7.04 -8.63 -4.39
C SER A 114 -7.40 -10.08 -4.71
N GLN A 115 -6.42 -10.93 -5.02
CA GLN A 115 -6.62 -12.34 -5.38
C GLN A 115 -6.34 -13.32 -4.23
N ASN A 116 -5.76 -12.85 -3.12
CA ASN A 116 -5.35 -13.73 -2.05
C ASN A 116 -6.52 -13.96 -1.07
N THR A 117 -6.91 -15.22 -0.88
CA THR A 117 -7.99 -15.61 0.06
C THR A 117 -7.65 -15.40 1.54
N SER A 118 -6.44 -14.95 1.84
CA SER A 118 -5.96 -14.64 3.19
C SER A 118 -5.74 -13.15 3.44
N THR A 119 -6.09 -12.27 2.47
CA THR A 119 -6.06 -10.82 2.71
C THR A 119 -7.39 -10.32 3.26
N PRO A 120 -7.37 -9.24 4.05
CA PRO A 120 -8.58 -8.70 4.69
C PRO A 120 -9.59 -8.12 3.69
N PHE A 121 -9.17 -7.80 2.47
CA PHE A 121 -10.00 -7.15 1.46
C PHE A 121 -10.06 -8.00 0.18
N GLN A 122 -11.03 -8.91 0.12
CA GLN A 122 -11.30 -9.74 -1.06
C GLN A 122 -12.50 -9.20 -1.80
N ASN A 123 -12.43 -9.22 -3.13
CA ASN A 123 -13.61 -9.02 -3.95
C ASN A 123 -14.58 -10.17 -3.67
N MET A 124 -15.73 -9.86 -3.05
CA MET A 124 -16.77 -10.85 -2.82
C MET A 124 -17.29 -11.31 -4.18
N LYS A 125 -17.03 -12.57 -4.54
CA LYS A 125 -17.73 -13.21 -5.67
C LYS A 125 -19.20 -13.39 -5.26
N ILE A 126 -20.05 -12.41 -5.58
CA ILE A 126 -21.49 -12.56 -5.45
C ILE A 126 -21.93 -13.59 -6.49
N ASN A 127 -21.99 -14.85 -6.07
CA ASN A 127 -22.56 -15.91 -6.90
C ASN A 127 -24.07 -15.65 -6.97
N LYS A 128 -24.57 -15.10 -8.08
CA LYS A 128 -26.02 -14.98 -8.35
C LYS A 128 -26.60 -16.39 -8.55
N ARG A 129 -26.77 -17.15 -7.46
CA ARG A 129 -27.67 -18.30 -7.41
C ARG A 129 -28.97 -17.83 -6.77
N GLY A 130 -29.93 -17.47 -7.61
CA GLY A 130 -31.27 -17.07 -7.17
C GLY A 130 -31.86 -15.90 -7.96
N GLN A 131 -32.05 -16.09 -9.27
CA GLN A 131 -33.25 -15.59 -9.95
C GLN A 131 -34.00 -16.81 -10.47
#